data_AF-A0A917KHB4-F1
#
_entry.id   AF-A0A917KHB4-F1
#
_cell.length_a   1.000
_cell.length_b   1.000
_cell.length_c   1.000
_cell.angle_alpha   90.00
_cell.angle_beta   90.00
_cell.angle_gamma   90.00
#
_symmetry.space_group_name_H-M   'P 1'
#
loop_
_entity.id
_entity.type
_entity.pdbx_description
1 polymer ?
#
loop_
_entity_poly.entity_id
_entity_poly.type
_entity_poly.pdbx_seq_one_letter_code
_entity_poly.pdbx_strand_id
1 'polypeptide(L)'
;MEGIHVYATPWEMILQHLRHSIRAEQIFCSLTTEMKWLPTLANQPELAAVHKQNYETSYHMNTAAGNLLRLNRGWTWTDEDQTRLVVMTVECLLEAYAHLKQAAAAMSRLIAADPQATRLLQAARHWHKQRKYWLRQATHLLRKTVTPNVWEQGVHLVERAG
;
A
#
# COMPACT_ATOMS: atom_id res chain seq x y z
N MET A 1 -22.10 -11.77 34.01
CA MET A 1 -21.90 -11.21 32.65
C MET A 1 -20.41 -11.11 32.42
N GLU A 2 -19.81 -12.21 31.96
CA GLU A 2 -18.40 -12.20 31.54
C GLU A 2 -18.35 -11.64 30.12
N GLY A 3 -17.60 -10.55 29.94
CA GLY A 3 -17.43 -9.90 28.65
C GLY A 3 -16.73 -10.84 27.68
N ILE A 4 -17.40 -11.17 26.58
CA ILE A 4 -16.79 -11.88 25.46
C ILE A 4 -15.75 -10.94 24.86
N HIS A 5 -14.48 -11.12 25.21
CA HIS A 5 -13.37 -10.55 24.47
C HIS A 5 -13.33 -11.26 23.11
N VAL A 6 -13.99 -10.68 22.11
CA VAL A 6 -13.82 -11.08 20.71
C VAL A 6 -12.39 -10.69 20.33
N TYR A 7 -11.46 -11.63 20.41
CA TYR A 7 -10.10 -11.42 19.91
C TYR A 7 -10.20 -11.12 18.40
N ALA A 8 -9.62 -10.00 17.97
CA ALA A 8 -9.56 -9.64 16.55
C ALA A 8 -8.88 -10.77 15.76
N THR A 9 -9.44 -11.13 14.61
CA THR A 9 -8.81 -12.16 13.76
C THR A 9 -7.47 -11.64 13.22
N PRO A 10 -6.53 -12.53 12.86
CA PRO A 10 -5.30 -12.10 12.19
C PRO A 10 -5.56 -11.24 10.95
N TRP A 11 -6.64 -11.53 10.19
CA TRP A 11 -7.04 -10.75 9.02
C TRP A 11 -7.46 -9.34 9.36
N GLU A 12 -8.17 -9.14 10.47
CA GLU A 12 -8.58 -7.82 10.94
C GLU A 12 -7.37 -6.95 11.31
N MET A 13 -6.39 -7.51 12.01
CA MET A 13 -5.16 -6.80 12.37
C MET A 13 -4.34 -6.41 11.12
N ILE A 14 -4.20 -7.32 10.15
CA ILE A 14 -3.51 -7.04 8.88
C ILE A 14 -4.27 -5.94 8.12
N LEU A 15 -5.59 -6.04 8.04
CA LEU A 15 -6.45 -5.04 7.39
C LEU A 15 -6.35 -3.68 8.07
N GLN A 16 -6.22 -3.62 9.40
CA GLN A 16 -6.04 -2.37 10.12
C GLN A 16 -4.74 -1.66 9.71
N HIS A 17 -3.61 -2.38 9.68
CA HIS A 17 -2.36 -1.82 9.18
C HIS A 17 -2.46 -1.36 7.73
N LEU A 18 -3.11 -2.15 6.86
CA LEU A 18 -3.31 -1.78 5.47
C LEU A 18 -4.19 -0.53 5.32
N ARG A 19 -5.25 -0.39 6.14
CA ARG A 19 -6.08 0.83 6.19
C ARG A 19 -5.29 2.06 6.63
N HIS A 20 -4.37 1.92 7.58
CA HIS A 20 -3.46 3.01 7.94
C HIS A 20 -2.54 3.39 6.77
N SER A 21 -2.05 2.41 6.00
CA SER A 21 -1.29 2.65 4.78
C SER A 21 -2.12 3.40 3.73
N ILE A 22 -3.35 2.94 3.45
CA ILE A 22 -4.27 3.57 2.49
C ILE A 22 -4.65 4.99 2.92
N ARG A 23 -4.87 5.25 4.22
CA ARG A 23 -5.12 6.61 4.69
C ARG A 23 -3.91 7.52 4.44
N ALA A 24 -2.70 7.02 4.67
CA ALA A 24 -1.48 7.77 4.37
C ALA A 24 -1.30 7.98 2.85
N GLU A 25 -1.69 6.99 2.03
CA GLU A 25 -1.74 7.09 0.56
C GLU A 25 -2.66 8.21 0.09
N GLN A 26 -3.88 8.28 0.64
CA GLN A 26 -4.86 9.29 0.26
C GLN A 26 -4.34 10.71 0.50
N ILE A 27 -3.71 10.93 1.66
CA ILE A 27 -3.11 12.22 1.99
C ILE A 27 -1.89 12.50 1.09
N PHE A 28 -1.04 11.50 0.84
CA PHE A 28 0.08 11.63 -0.09
C PHE A 28 -0.37 11.98 -1.52
N CYS A 29 -1.41 11.32 -2.02
CA CYS A 29 -2.00 11.57 -3.33
C CYS A 29 -2.59 12.98 -3.42
N SER A 30 -3.25 13.45 -2.35
CA SER A 30 -3.74 14.83 -2.27
C SER A 30 -2.60 15.84 -2.40
N LEU A 31 -1.53 15.68 -1.61
CA LEU A 31 -0.38 16.58 -1.63
C LEU A 31 0.34 16.57 -2.98
N THR A 32 0.56 15.40 -3.57
CA THR A 32 1.23 15.29 -4.88
C THR A 32 0.34 15.76 -6.03
N THR A 33 -0.98 15.73 -5.88
CA THR A 33 -1.91 16.37 -6.83
C THR A 33 -1.85 17.89 -6.71
N GLU A 34 -1.79 18.43 -5.50
CA GLU A 34 -1.64 19.87 -5.27
C GLU A 34 -0.37 20.43 -5.91
N MET A 35 0.74 19.67 -5.90
CA MET A 35 1.99 20.05 -6.57
C MET A 35 1.84 20.36 -8.07
N LYS A 36 0.80 19.84 -8.75
CA LYS A 36 0.51 20.16 -10.16
C LYS A 36 0.11 21.62 -10.38
N TRP A 37 -0.26 22.33 -9.32
CA TRP A 37 -0.62 23.75 -9.36
C TRP A 37 0.56 24.67 -9.03
N LEU A 38 1.72 24.12 -8.67
CA LEU A 38 2.93 24.90 -8.43
C LEU A 38 3.81 24.92 -9.69
N PRO A 39 4.08 26.10 -10.29
CA PRO A 39 4.87 26.20 -11.53
C PRO A 39 6.23 25.50 -11.45
N THR A 40 6.84 25.51 -10.28
CA THR A 40 8.15 24.90 -10.02
C THR A 40 8.12 23.37 -10.07
N LEU A 41 6.97 22.73 -9.84
CA LEU A 41 6.84 21.26 -9.80
C LEU A 41 5.98 20.68 -10.94
N ALA A 42 5.01 21.43 -11.44
CA ALA A 42 3.96 20.95 -12.33
C ALA A 42 4.47 20.23 -13.60
N ASN A 43 5.57 20.74 -14.17
CA ASN A 43 6.14 20.24 -15.42
C ASN A 43 7.31 19.27 -15.22
N GLN A 44 7.63 18.89 -13.98
CA GLN A 44 8.71 17.92 -13.73
C GLN A 44 8.23 16.51 -14.08
N PRO A 45 8.95 15.76 -14.95
CA PRO A 45 8.58 14.39 -15.30
C PRO A 45 8.57 13.45 -14.08
N GLU A 46 9.37 13.76 -13.05
CA GLU A 46 9.37 13.09 -11.76
C GLU A 46 8.01 13.13 -11.07
N LEU A 47 7.28 14.25 -11.16
CA LEU A 47 5.96 14.37 -10.55
C LEU A 47 4.97 13.45 -11.28
N ALA A 48 5.00 13.44 -12.61
CA ALA A 48 4.20 12.51 -13.41
C ALA A 48 4.54 11.04 -13.07
N ALA A 49 5.82 10.72 -12.89
CA ALA A 49 6.24 9.39 -12.45
C ALA A 49 5.71 9.04 -11.05
N VAL A 50 5.73 9.97 -10.08
CA VAL A 50 5.12 9.77 -8.76
C VAL A 50 3.62 9.45 -8.89
N HIS A 51 2.89 10.20 -9.72
CA HIS A 51 1.45 9.96 -9.97
C HIS A 51 1.19 8.58 -10.57
N LYS A 52 1.94 8.17 -11.59
CA LYS A 52 1.83 6.82 -12.17
C LYS A 52 1.96 5.75 -11.10
N GLN A 53 3.00 5.84 -10.27
CA GLN A 53 3.24 4.86 -9.21
C GLN A 53 2.16 4.89 -8.11
N ASN A 54 1.54 6.03 -7.84
CA ASN A 54 0.44 6.13 -6.89
C ASN A 54 -0.82 5.41 -7.38
N TYR A 55 -1.12 5.47 -8.70
CA TYR A 55 -2.23 4.70 -9.26
C TYR A 55 -2.04 3.20 -9.04
N GLU A 56 -0.86 2.67 -9.38
CA GLU A 56 -0.55 1.25 -9.18
C GLU A 56 -0.57 0.85 -7.70
N THR A 57 0.07 1.65 -6.84
CA THR A 57 0.06 1.40 -5.39
C THR A 57 -1.37 1.38 -4.84
N SER A 58 -2.21 2.33 -5.26
CA SER A 58 -3.61 2.42 -4.83
C SER A 58 -4.43 1.22 -5.30
N TYR A 59 -4.24 0.77 -6.55
CA TYR A 59 -4.90 -0.42 -7.07
C TYR A 59 -4.59 -1.65 -6.21
N HIS A 60 -3.32 -1.95 -6.01
CA HIS A 60 -2.91 -3.14 -5.27
C HIS A 60 -3.31 -3.08 -3.78
N MET A 61 -3.15 -1.94 -3.11
CA MET A 61 -3.55 -1.82 -1.70
C MET A 61 -5.06 -1.98 -1.52
N ASN A 62 -5.88 -1.41 -2.41
CA ASN A 62 -7.34 -1.57 -2.33
C ASN A 62 -7.77 -3.01 -2.62
N THR A 63 -7.15 -3.67 -3.60
CA THR A 63 -7.40 -5.08 -3.90
C THR A 63 -7.03 -5.99 -2.72
N ALA A 64 -5.86 -5.79 -2.12
CA ALA A 64 -5.44 -6.48 -0.89
C ALA A 64 -6.42 -6.25 0.28
N ALA A 65 -6.89 -5.00 0.45
CA ALA A 65 -7.87 -4.69 1.49
C ALA A 65 -9.22 -5.37 1.25
N GLY A 66 -9.67 -5.45 0.00
CA GLY A 66 -10.86 -6.19 -0.40
C GLY A 66 -10.73 -7.68 -0.11
N ASN A 67 -9.59 -8.29 -0.45
CA ASN A 67 -9.30 -9.70 -0.15
C ASN A 67 -9.34 -9.98 1.36
N LEU A 68 -8.66 -9.16 2.16
CA LEU A 68 -8.65 -9.27 3.63
C LEU A 68 -10.04 -9.08 4.24
N LEU A 69 -10.85 -8.15 3.69
CA LEU A 69 -12.22 -7.97 4.14
C LEU A 69 -13.07 -9.22 3.86
N ARG A 70 -12.93 -9.82 2.67
CA ARG A 70 -13.61 -11.07 2.32
C ARG A 70 -13.21 -12.22 3.23
N LEU A 71 -11.91 -12.37 3.50
CA LEU A 71 -11.40 -13.37 4.45
C LEU A 71 -11.97 -13.15 5.85
N ASN A 72 -11.96 -11.91 6.36
CA ASN A 72 -12.47 -11.60 7.69
C ASN A 72 -13.99 -11.82 7.84
N ARG A 73 -14.74 -11.72 6.74
CA ARG A 73 -16.19 -11.90 6.72
C ARG A 73 -16.62 -13.33 6.36
N GLY A 74 -15.67 -14.22 6.05
CA GLY A 74 -15.97 -15.57 5.55
C GLY A 74 -16.63 -15.57 4.17
N TRP A 75 -16.41 -14.53 3.35
CA TRP A 75 -16.95 -14.41 1.99
C TRP A 75 -16.11 -15.19 0.98
N THR A 76 -16.04 -16.50 1.23
CA THR A 76 -15.32 -17.50 0.46
C THR A 76 -16.20 -18.72 0.28
N TRP A 77 -16.13 -19.37 -0.88
CA TRP A 77 -17.02 -20.49 -1.20
C TRP A 77 -16.35 -21.85 -0.97
N THR A 78 -15.02 -21.88 -0.99
CA THR A 78 -14.19 -23.06 -0.76
C THR A 78 -12.93 -22.70 0.04
N ASP A 79 -12.25 -23.70 0.61
CA ASP A 79 -10.93 -23.53 1.23
C ASP A 79 -9.86 -23.11 0.20
N GLU A 80 -10.04 -23.54 -1.05
CA GLU A 80 -9.20 -23.10 -2.16
C GLU A 80 -9.37 -21.61 -2.44
N ASP A 81 -10.60 -21.08 -2.35
CA ASP A 81 -10.84 -19.63 -2.49
C ASP A 81 -10.18 -18.84 -1.36
N GLN A 82 -10.21 -19.34 -0.12
CA GLN A 82 -9.50 -18.70 0.99
C GLN A 82 -8.00 -18.61 0.69
N THR A 83 -7.40 -19.73 0.27
CA THR A 83 -5.98 -19.79 -0.09
C THR A 83 -5.66 -18.83 -1.22
N ARG A 84 -6.50 -18.78 -2.27
CA ARG A 84 -6.34 -17.87 -3.41
C ARG A 84 -6.38 -16.40 -2.99
N LEU A 85 -7.29 -16.02 -2.10
CA LEU A 85 -7.35 -14.65 -1.58
C LEU A 85 -6.09 -14.27 -0.79
N VAL A 86 -5.54 -15.21 -0.02
CA VAL A 86 -4.29 -14.98 0.71
C VAL A 86 -3.13 -14.78 -0.27
N VAL A 87 -3.00 -15.66 -1.27
CA VAL A 87 -1.96 -15.58 -2.32
C VAL A 87 -2.03 -14.25 -3.07
N MET A 88 -3.21 -13.84 -3.54
CA MET A 88 -3.42 -12.55 -4.19
C MET A 88 -3.12 -11.36 -3.27
N THR A 89 -3.38 -11.50 -1.96
CA THR A 89 -3.04 -10.46 -0.97
C THR A 89 -1.53 -10.32 -0.86
N VAL A 90 -0.78 -11.43 -0.80
CA VAL A 90 0.69 -11.40 -0.77
C VAL A 90 1.24 -10.68 -2.00
N GLU A 91 0.82 -11.09 -3.19
CA GLU A 91 1.20 -10.48 -4.47
C GLU A 91 0.93 -8.95 -4.45
N CYS A 92 -0.30 -8.54 -4.15
CA CYS A 92 -0.67 -7.14 -4.12
C CYS A 92 0.16 -6.32 -3.12
N LEU A 93 0.46 -6.85 -1.93
CA LEU A 93 1.28 -6.11 -0.96
C LEU A 93 2.73 -5.96 -1.43
N LEU A 94 3.27 -6.95 -2.14
CA LEU A 94 4.62 -6.91 -2.70
C LEU A 94 4.71 -5.92 -3.88
N GLU A 95 3.75 -5.95 -4.79
CA GLU A 95 3.66 -5.00 -5.92
C GLU A 95 3.49 -3.57 -5.41
N ALA A 96 2.57 -3.34 -4.47
CA ALA A 96 2.41 -2.04 -3.83
C ALA A 96 3.75 -1.56 -3.23
N TYR A 97 4.52 -2.43 -2.58
CA TYR A 97 5.82 -2.06 -2.01
C TYR A 97 6.86 -1.73 -3.09
N ALA A 98 6.85 -2.43 -4.23
CA ALA A 98 7.71 -2.12 -5.36
C ALA A 98 7.39 -0.73 -5.95
N HIS A 99 6.11 -0.44 -6.19
CA HIS A 99 5.66 0.87 -6.66
C HIS A 99 5.95 1.99 -5.65
N LEU A 100 5.84 1.73 -4.34
CA LEU A 100 6.29 2.68 -3.32
C LEU A 100 7.78 3.01 -3.44
N LYS A 101 8.65 2.03 -3.72
CA LYS A 101 10.09 2.30 -3.94
C LYS A 101 10.31 3.17 -5.18
N GLN A 102 9.59 2.89 -6.27
CA GLN A 102 9.69 3.67 -7.51
C GLN A 102 9.20 5.11 -7.30
N ALA A 103 8.07 5.31 -6.61
CA ALA A 103 7.59 6.64 -6.21
C ALA A 103 8.61 7.38 -5.33
N ALA A 104 9.26 6.69 -4.38
CA ALA A 104 10.30 7.29 -3.54
C ALA A 104 11.48 7.80 -4.37
N ALA A 105 11.92 6.99 -5.35
CA ALA A 105 13.03 7.35 -6.24
C ALA A 105 12.67 8.52 -7.17
N ALA A 106 11.45 8.58 -7.69
CA ALA A 106 10.98 9.74 -8.45
C ALA A 106 10.91 11.00 -7.56
N MET A 107 10.33 10.88 -6.36
CA MET A 107 10.19 11.98 -5.41
C MET A 107 11.54 12.52 -4.90
N SER A 108 12.60 11.71 -4.86
CA SER A 108 13.93 12.18 -4.46
C SER A 108 14.60 13.06 -5.51
N ARG A 109 14.12 13.02 -6.77
CA ARG A 109 14.61 13.84 -7.88
C ARG A 109 13.81 15.12 -8.11
N LEU A 110 12.68 15.29 -7.41
CA LEU A 110 11.90 16.53 -7.47
C LEU A 110 12.71 17.71 -6.93
N ILE A 111 12.73 18.80 -7.70
CA ILE A 111 13.41 20.05 -7.35
C ILE A 111 12.38 21.09 -6.90
N ALA A 112 12.37 21.45 -5.63
CA ALA A 112 11.56 22.55 -5.12
C ALA A 112 12.39 23.84 -5.13
N ALA A 113 11.96 24.85 -5.89
CA ALA A 113 12.69 26.12 -6.02
C ALA A 113 12.15 27.23 -5.09
N ASP A 114 10.95 27.06 -4.54
CA ASP A 114 10.30 28.04 -3.67
C ASP A 114 9.87 27.44 -2.31
N PRO A 115 9.60 28.28 -1.29
CA PRO A 115 9.23 27.80 0.05
C PRO A 115 7.90 27.03 0.10
N GLN A 116 6.94 27.31 -0.78
CA GLN A 116 5.67 26.59 -0.80
C GLN A 116 5.86 25.18 -1.35
N ALA A 117 6.55 25.05 -2.50
CA ALA A 117 6.93 23.76 -3.07
C ALA A 117 7.75 22.92 -2.08
N THR A 118 8.68 23.54 -1.37
CA THR A 118 9.51 22.87 -0.36
C THR A 118 8.66 22.28 0.77
N ARG A 119 7.69 23.05 1.30
CA ARG A 119 6.78 22.59 2.35
C ARG A 119 5.91 21.43 1.89
N LEU A 120 5.29 21.52 0.71
CA LEU A 120 4.49 20.42 0.15
C LEU A 120 5.32 19.17 -0.06
N LEU A 121 6.54 19.31 -0.60
CA LEU A 121 7.42 18.17 -0.83
C LEU A 121 7.85 17.50 0.47
N GLN A 122 8.12 18.27 1.51
CA GLN A 122 8.41 17.73 2.86
C GLN A 122 7.20 17.00 3.45
N ALA A 123 6.00 17.58 3.35
CA ALA A 123 4.77 16.94 3.80
C ALA A 123 4.51 15.63 3.04
N ALA A 124 4.68 15.63 1.72
CA ALA A 124 4.54 14.42 0.90
C ALA A 124 5.59 13.37 1.31
N ARG A 125 6.85 13.74 1.53
CA ARG A 125 7.88 12.81 2.04
C ARG A 125 7.51 12.21 3.39
N HIS A 126 6.92 12.99 4.30
CA HIS A 126 6.43 12.48 5.57
C HIS A 126 5.34 11.41 5.36
N TRP A 127 4.29 11.72 4.60
CA TRP A 127 3.19 10.79 4.35
C TRP A 127 3.62 9.57 3.54
N HIS A 128 4.59 9.72 2.64
CA HIS A 128 5.22 8.60 1.95
C HIS A 128 5.89 7.62 2.94
N LYS A 129 6.59 8.13 3.95
CA LYS A 129 7.19 7.29 4.99
C LYS A 129 6.11 6.56 5.80
N GLN A 130 4.99 7.24 6.11
CA GLN A 130 3.88 6.64 6.84
C GLN A 130 3.22 5.48 6.05
N ARG A 131 2.87 5.69 4.77
CA ARG A 131 2.29 4.61 3.94
C ARG A 131 3.22 3.41 3.84
N LYS A 132 4.53 3.65 3.61
CA LYS A 132 5.53 2.58 3.54
C LYS A 132 5.67 1.83 4.86
N TYR A 133 5.67 2.54 5.99
CA TYR A 133 5.76 1.95 7.32
C TYR A 133 4.58 1.00 7.56
N TRP A 134 3.35 1.47 7.37
CA TRP A 134 2.15 0.68 7.63
C TRP A 134 1.98 -0.48 6.66
N LEU A 135 2.30 -0.29 5.37
CA LEU A 135 2.33 -1.38 4.41
C LEU A 135 3.29 -2.49 4.87
N ARG A 136 4.50 -2.12 5.30
CA ARG A 136 5.48 -3.08 5.82
C ARG A 136 4.96 -3.83 7.05
N GLN A 137 4.23 -3.17 7.97
CA GLN A 137 3.62 -3.85 9.11
C GLN A 137 2.55 -4.87 8.66
N ALA A 138 1.70 -4.50 7.71
CA ALA A 138 0.69 -5.40 7.14
C ALA A 138 1.36 -6.62 6.48
N THR A 139 2.38 -6.39 5.63
CA THR A 139 3.14 -7.45 4.95
C THR A 139 3.86 -8.38 5.92
N HIS A 140 4.51 -7.82 6.95
CA HIS A 140 5.23 -8.62 7.95
C HIS A 140 4.29 -9.47 8.78
N LEU A 141 3.14 -8.91 9.19
CA LEU A 141 2.13 -9.67 9.92
C LEU A 141 1.54 -10.78 9.05
N LEU A 142 1.19 -10.48 7.79
CA LEU A 142 0.70 -11.49 6.84
C LEU A 142 1.69 -12.65 6.70
N ARG A 143 2.98 -12.35 6.51
CA ARG A 143 4.03 -13.37 6.40
C ARG A 143 4.13 -14.29 7.62
N LYS A 144 3.86 -13.77 8.81
CA LYS A 144 3.84 -14.56 10.05
C LYS A 144 2.56 -15.38 10.24
N THR A 145 1.47 -14.94 9.62
CA THR A 145 0.15 -15.57 9.74
C THR A 145 -0.01 -16.76 8.79
N VAL A 146 0.61 -16.73 7.61
CA VAL A 146 0.42 -17.74 6.56
C VAL A 146 1.53 -18.78 6.54
N THR A 147 1.27 -19.95 5.95
CA THR A 147 2.31 -20.97 5.78
C THR A 147 3.35 -20.53 4.73
N PRO A 148 4.60 -21.00 4.83
CA PRO A 148 5.65 -20.66 3.86
C PRO A 148 5.26 -20.93 2.41
N ASN A 149 4.62 -22.08 2.13
CA ASN A 149 4.17 -22.45 0.79
C ASN A 149 3.16 -21.43 0.22
N VAL A 150 2.18 -20.99 1.01
CA VAL A 150 1.19 -19.99 0.57
C VAL A 150 1.86 -18.63 0.30
N TRP A 151 2.84 -18.26 1.13
CA TRP A 151 3.64 -17.05 0.90
C TRP A 151 4.43 -17.12 -0.42
N GLU A 152 5.13 -18.23 -0.65
CA GLU A 152 5.94 -18.45 -1.86
C GLU A 152 5.11 -18.43 -3.13
N GLN A 153 3.89 -19.00 -3.11
CA GLN A 153 2.96 -18.90 -4.24
C GLN A 153 2.64 -17.43 -4.60
N GLY A 154 2.42 -16.57 -3.60
CA GLY A 154 2.19 -15.14 -3.84
C GLY A 154 3.43 -14.42 -4.38
N VAL A 155 4.62 -14.79 -3.92
CA VAL A 155 5.89 -14.27 -4.47
C VAL A 155 6.05 -14.63 -5.94
N HIS A 156 5.75 -15.88 -6.31
CA HIS A 156 5.85 -16.33 -7.70
C HIS A 156 4.88 -15.64 -8.66
N LEU A 157 3.76 -15.10 -8.19
CA LEU A 157 2.87 -14.31 -9.05
C LEU A 157 3.52 -13.00 -9.48
N VAL A 158 4.19 -12.31 -8.55
CA VAL A 158 4.95 -11.08 -8.84
C VAL A 158 6.04 -11.34 -9.88
N GLU A 159 6.77 -12.45 -9.75
CA GLU A 159 7.86 -12.82 -10.66
C GLU A 159 7.40 -13.14 -12.08
N ARG A 160 6.13 -13.50 -12.28
CA ARG A 160 5.56 -13.80 -13.61
C ARG A 160 4.99 -12.57 -14.32
N ALA A 161 4.69 -11.51 -13.58
CA ALA A 161 4.09 -10.29 -14.11
C ALA A 161 5.11 -9.24 -14.58
N GLY A 162 6.37 -9.35 -14.13
CA GLY A 162 7.50 -8.47 -14.51
C GLY A 162 8.36 -9.03 -15.62
#